data_AF-A0A224XAN1-F1
#
_entry.id   AF-A0A224XAN1-F1
#
_cell.length_a   1.000
_cell.length_b   1.000
_cell.length_c   1.000
_cell.angle_alpha   90.00
_cell.angle_beta   90.00
_cell.angle_gamma   90.00
#
_symmetry.space_group_name_H-M   'P 1'
#
loop_
_entity.id
_entity.type
_entity.pdbx_description
1 polymer ?
#
loop_
_entity_poly.entity_id
_entity_poly.type
_entity_poly.pdbx_seq_one_letter_code
_entity_poly.pdbx_strand_id
1 'polypeptide(L)'
;MADISRQIKQNEAKLLDIKKEQSSVTEGIFNFSQTLKKAQQRLEENARVSNNSSDRINKKDLADDQSFAHEVASKLRGYEAEITSAFTRERRLLKTENDELRRQKIESENEEITDGD
;
A
#
# COMPACT_ATOMS: atom_id res chain seq x y z
N MET A 1 -16.19 31.70 -5.24
CA MET A 1 -16.79 30.70 -4.33
C MET A 1 -17.20 29.35 -4.92
N ALA A 2 -18.05 29.30 -5.96
CA ALA A 2 -18.63 28.03 -6.45
C ALA A 2 -17.57 27.02 -6.96
N ASP A 3 -16.50 27.51 -7.59
CA ASP A 3 -15.43 26.65 -8.12
C ASP A 3 -14.52 26.06 -7.04
N ILE A 4 -14.14 26.85 -6.02
CA ILE A 4 -13.35 26.36 -4.86
C ILE A 4 -14.14 25.29 -4.12
N SER A 5 -15.44 25.50 -3.91
CA SER A 5 -16.31 24.52 -3.24
C SER A 5 -16.41 23.20 -4.02
N ARG A 6 -16.39 23.26 -5.36
CA ARG A 6 -16.35 22.07 -6.22
C ARG A 6 -15.02 21.34 -6.10
N GLN A 7 -13.90 22.07 -6.10
CA GLN A 7 -12.55 21.49 -5.96
C GLN A 7 -12.35 20.80 -4.60
N ILE A 8 -12.83 21.40 -3.50
CA ILE A 8 -12.80 20.77 -2.17
C ILE A 8 -13.53 19.42 -2.21
N LYS A 9 -14.75 19.38 -2.76
CA LYS A 9 -15.53 18.14 -2.88
C LYS A 9 -14.83 17.08 -3.74
N GLN A 10 -14.19 17.50 -4.83
CA GLN A 10 -13.40 16.58 -5.68
C GLN A 10 -12.20 16.00 -4.92
N ASN A 11 -11.48 16.82 -4.15
CA ASN A 11 -10.33 16.36 -3.37
C ASN A 11 -10.76 15.44 -2.21
N GLU A 12 -11.89 15.69 -1.58
CA GLU A 12 -12.48 14.79 -0.58
C GLU A 12 -12.85 13.42 -1.18
N ALA A 13 -13.42 13.41 -2.39
CA ALA A 13 -13.71 12.17 -3.10
C ALA A 13 -12.42 11.38 -3.41
N LYS A 14 -11.39 12.05 -3.96
CA LYS A 14 -10.07 11.44 -4.22
C LYS A 14 -9.44 10.86 -2.95
N LEU A 15 -9.49 11.59 -1.84
CA LEU A 15 -8.98 11.13 -0.54
C LEU A 15 -9.69 9.86 -0.06
N LEU A 16 -11.00 9.76 -0.29
CA LEU A 16 -11.78 8.56 0.04
C LEU A 16 -11.38 7.38 -0.85
N ASP A 17 -11.18 7.62 -2.14
CA ASP A 17 -10.83 6.56 -3.10
C ASP A 17 -9.41 6.03 -2.85
N ILE A 18 -8.42 6.89 -2.61
CA ILE A 18 -7.08 6.49 -2.16
C ILE A 18 -7.14 5.59 -0.92
N LYS A 19 -8.01 5.92 0.04
CA LYS A 19 -8.17 5.10 1.26
C LYS A 19 -8.73 3.71 0.94
N LYS A 20 -9.68 3.61 0.00
CA LYS A 20 -10.24 2.31 -0.44
C LYS A 20 -9.18 1.49 -1.17
N GLU A 21 -8.44 2.11 -2.08
CA GLU A 21 -7.36 1.46 -2.83
C GLU A 21 -6.25 0.97 -1.90
N GLN A 22 -5.80 1.81 -0.96
CA GLN A 22 -4.81 1.41 0.04
C GLN A 22 -5.27 0.18 0.83
N SER A 23 -6.54 0.16 1.26
CA SER A 23 -7.11 -0.98 1.99
C SER A 23 -7.10 -2.25 1.15
N SER A 24 -7.54 -2.17 -0.11
CA SER A 24 -7.59 -3.31 -1.03
C SER A 24 -6.20 -3.85 -1.37
N VAL A 25 -5.23 -2.98 -1.63
CA VAL A 25 -3.85 -3.39 -1.94
C VAL A 25 -3.19 -4.03 -0.71
N THR A 26 -3.39 -3.46 0.47
CA THR A 26 -2.87 -4.03 1.74
C THR A 26 -3.44 -5.43 1.98
N GLU A 27 -4.75 -5.63 1.74
CA GLU A 27 -5.39 -6.94 1.84
C GLU A 27 -4.81 -7.95 0.82
N GLY A 28 -4.58 -7.52 -0.42
CA GLY A 28 -3.95 -8.34 -1.45
C GLY A 28 -2.54 -8.80 -1.05
N ILE A 29 -1.71 -7.88 -0.55
CA ILE A 29 -0.35 -8.17 -0.07
C ILE A 29 -0.39 -9.14 1.12
N PHE A 30 -1.32 -8.94 2.05
CA PHE A 30 -1.51 -9.83 3.19
C PHE A 30 -1.87 -11.26 2.73
N ASN A 31 -2.85 -11.40 1.84
CA ASN A 31 -3.28 -12.70 1.31
C ASN A 31 -2.15 -13.42 0.56
N PHE A 32 -1.37 -12.69 -0.23
CA PHE A 32 -0.21 -13.24 -0.92
C PHE A 32 0.88 -13.67 0.08
N SER A 33 1.15 -12.88 1.11
CA SER A 33 2.09 -13.21 2.19
C SER A 33 1.71 -14.49 2.92
N GLN A 34 0.41 -14.70 3.22
CA GLN A 34 -0.09 -15.93 3.82
C GLN A 34 0.11 -17.14 2.90
N THR A 35 -0.12 -16.95 1.59
CA THR A 35 0.07 -18.01 0.59
C THR A 35 1.54 -18.41 0.48
N LEU A 36 2.44 -17.44 0.44
CA LEU A 36 3.88 -17.67 0.42
C LEU A 36 4.36 -18.40 1.67
N LYS A 37 3.86 -18.01 2.85
CA LYS A 37 4.18 -18.69 4.11
C LYS A 37 3.75 -20.16 4.09
N LYS A 38 2.56 -20.47 3.56
CA LYS A 38 2.11 -21.87 3.39
C LYS A 38 2.99 -22.65 2.42
N ALA A 39 3.44 -22.02 1.33
CA ALA A 39 4.36 -22.64 0.39
C ALA A 39 5.73 -22.92 1.04
N GLN A 40 6.28 -21.97 1.80
CA GLN A 40 7.51 -22.14 2.57
C GLN A 40 7.40 -23.29 3.58
N GLN A 41 6.31 -23.38 4.32
CA GLN A 41 6.07 -24.49 5.26
C GLN A 41 6.05 -25.86 4.56
N ARG A 42 5.47 -25.94 3.36
CA ARG A 42 5.47 -27.18 2.56
C ARG A 42 6.89 -27.53 2.08
N LEU A 43 7.69 -26.53 1.68
CA LEU A 43 9.09 -26.74 1.32
C LEU A 43 9.93 -27.20 2.52
N GLU A 44 9.72 -26.61 3.70
CA GLU A 44 10.39 -27.05 4.94
C GLU A 44 10.02 -28.48 5.33
N GLU A 45 8.74 -28.86 5.19
CA GLU A 45 8.29 -30.22 5.48
C GLU A 45 8.86 -31.23 4.47
N ASN A 46 8.80 -30.90 3.17
CA ASN A 46 9.43 -31.71 2.14
C ASN A 46 10.95 -31.85 2.38
N ALA A 47 11.59 -30.81 2.91
CA ALA A 47 13.00 -30.85 3.29
C ALA A 47 13.31 -31.80 4.43
N ARG A 48 12.46 -31.85 5.44
CA ARG A 48 12.58 -32.83 6.52
C ARG A 48 12.44 -34.25 6.01
N VAL A 49 11.46 -34.50 5.14
CA VAL A 49 11.24 -35.82 4.54
C VAL A 49 12.41 -36.22 3.63
N SER A 50 12.90 -35.32 2.78
CA SER A 50 14.03 -35.58 1.88
C SER A 50 15.37 -35.73 2.62
N ASN A 51 15.54 -35.15 3.80
CA ASN A 51 16.76 -35.38 4.58
C ASN A 51 16.90 -36.82 5.07
N ASN A 52 15.77 -37.54 5.20
CA ASN A 52 15.73 -38.96 5.51
C ASN A 52 15.97 -39.86 4.27
N SER A 53 16.05 -39.30 3.05
CA SER A 53 16.39 -40.05 1.82
C SER A 53 17.84 -39.76 1.37
N SER A 54 18.47 -40.74 0.72
CA SER A 54 19.87 -40.68 0.29
C SER A 54 20.10 -39.91 -1.04
N ASP A 55 19.05 -39.36 -1.65
CA ASP A 55 19.13 -38.68 -2.95
C ASP A 55 19.69 -37.27 -2.82
N ARG A 56 20.96 -37.09 -3.22
CA ARG A 56 21.64 -35.79 -3.21
C ARG A 56 21.05 -34.77 -4.19
N ILE A 57 20.46 -35.21 -5.31
CA ILE A 57 19.85 -34.33 -6.33
C ILE A 57 18.66 -33.58 -5.72
N ASN A 58 17.78 -34.28 -4.99
CA ASN A 58 16.62 -33.67 -4.30
C ASN A 58 16.99 -32.65 -3.22
N LYS A 59 18.18 -32.75 -2.61
CA LYS A 59 18.62 -31.82 -1.56
C LYS A 59 19.05 -30.46 -2.09
N LYS A 60 19.60 -30.41 -3.32
CA LYS A 60 20.02 -29.15 -3.95
C LYS A 60 18.81 -28.36 -4.44
N ASP A 61 17.92 -29.00 -5.21
CA ASP A 61 16.74 -28.34 -5.79
C ASP A 61 15.85 -27.73 -4.70
N LEU A 62 15.69 -28.45 -3.58
CA LEU A 62 14.98 -27.99 -2.41
C LEU A 62 15.61 -26.79 -1.69
N ALA A 63 16.94 -26.73 -1.64
CA ALA A 63 17.65 -25.58 -1.07
C ALA A 63 17.53 -24.35 -1.98
N ASP A 64 17.58 -24.55 -3.29
CA ASP A 64 17.35 -23.51 -4.30
C ASP A 64 15.90 -22.97 -4.21
N ASP A 65 14.91 -23.85 -4.05
CA ASP A 65 13.49 -23.48 -3.85
C ASP A 65 13.27 -22.69 -2.54
N GLN A 66 13.92 -23.10 -1.44
CA GLN A 66 13.87 -22.37 -0.17
C GLN A 66 14.49 -20.98 -0.29
N SER A 67 15.64 -20.87 -0.95
CA SER A 67 16.31 -19.59 -1.21
C SER A 67 15.43 -18.66 -2.05
N PHE A 68 14.85 -19.19 -3.13
CA PHE A 68 13.93 -18.44 -3.98
C PHE A 68 12.68 -17.98 -3.22
N ALA A 69 12.07 -18.86 -2.42
CA ALA A 69 10.90 -18.50 -1.61
C ALA A 69 11.23 -17.41 -0.57
N HIS A 70 12.44 -17.42 -0.01
CA HIS A 70 12.92 -16.36 0.88
C HIS A 70 13.17 -15.04 0.13
N GLU A 71 13.76 -15.10 -1.07
CA GLU A 71 13.96 -13.92 -1.93
C GLU A 71 12.62 -13.26 -2.29
N VAL A 72 11.63 -14.06 -2.70
CA VAL A 72 10.27 -13.58 -2.99
C VAL A 72 9.65 -12.91 -1.76
N ALA A 73 9.80 -13.49 -0.57
CA ALA A 73 9.28 -12.90 0.67
C ALA A 73 9.96 -11.56 1.02
N SER A 74 11.26 -11.46 0.75
CA SER A 74 12.02 -10.22 0.96
C SER A 74 11.55 -9.12 0.01
N LYS A 75 11.44 -9.42 -1.29
CA LYS A 75 10.94 -8.48 -2.30
C LYS A 75 9.52 -8.03 -2.01
N LEU A 76 8.64 -8.95 -1.59
CA LEU A 76 7.26 -8.64 -1.23
C LEU A 76 7.17 -7.60 -0.09
N ARG A 77 7.97 -7.77 0.97
CA ARG A 77 8.05 -6.78 2.06
C ARG A 77 8.58 -5.42 1.59
N GLY A 78 9.54 -5.43 0.66
CA GLY A 78 10.03 -4.22 0.02
C GLY A 78 8.92 -3.46 -0.71
N TYR A 79 8.18 -4.15 -1.59
CA TYR A 79 7.06 -3.56 -2.32
C TYR A 79 5.93 -3.10 -1.39
N GLU A 80 5.62 -3.83 -0.32
CA GLU A 80 4.65 -3.41 0.69
C GLU A 80 5.01 -2.06 1.32
N ALA A 81 6.27 -1.88 1.69
CA ALA A 81 6.76 -0.63 2.26
C ALA A 81 6.70 0.54 1.24
N GLU A 82 7.10 0.30 -0.01
CA GLU A 82 7.06 1.30 -1.09
C GLU A 82 5.63 1.76 -1.37
N ILE A 83 4.69 0.82 -1.51
CA ILE A 83 3.27 1.10 -1.78
C ILE A 83 2.65 1.88 -0.61
N THR A 84 2.89 1.44 0.63
CA THR A 84 2.37 2.12 1.82
C THR A 84 2.89 3.56 1.91
N SER A 85 4.16 3.77 1.58
CA SER A 85 4.79 5.09 1.52
C SER A 85 4.17 5.97 0.43
N ALA A 86 3.92 5.42 -0.75
CA ALA A 86 3.30 6.12 -1.87
C ALA A 86 1.90 6.64 -1.50
N PHE A 87 1.01 5.77 -1.01
CA PHE A 87 -0.33 6.18 -0.57
C PHE A 87 -0.29 7.23 0.55
N THR A 88 0.63 7.08 1.51
CA THR A 88 0.79 8.04 2.60
C THR A 88 1.20 9.42 2.07
N ARG A 89 2.09 9.47 1.08
CA ARG A 89 2.53 10.72 0.44
C ARG A 89 1.39 11.38 -0.32
N GLU A 90 0.69 10.62 -1.15
CA GLU A 90 -0.41 11.14 -1.97
C GLU A 90 -1.55 11.69 -1.12
N ARG A 91 -1.93 10.94 -0.07
CA ARG A 91 -2.93 11.39 0.90
C ARG A 91 -2.51 12.68 1.61
N ARG A 92 -1.22 12.84 1.95
CA ARG A 92 -0.70 14.07 2.56
C ARG A 92 -0.83 15.26 1.61
N LEU A 93 -0.42 15.09 0.34
CA LEU A 93 -0.49 16.15 -0.66
C LEU A 93 -1.92 16.65 -0.86
N LEU A 94 -2.86 15.74 -1.09
CA LEU A 94 -4.28 16.09 -1.27
C LEU A 94 -4.92 16.71 -0.04
N LYS A 95 -4.53 16.27 1.17
CA LYS A 95 -5.00 16.87 2.41
C LYS A 95 -4.50 18.31 2.53
N THR A 96 -3.22 18.54 2.30
CA THR A 96 -2.63 19.88 2.31
C THR A 96 -3.30 20.80 1.28
N GLU A 97 -3.53 20.31 0.06
CA GLU A 97 -4.24 21.06 -0.98
C GLU A 97 -5.68 21.39 -0.56
N ASN A 98 -6.40 20.45 0.06
CA ASN A 98 -7.77 20.68 0.53
C ASN A 98 -7.84 21.70 1.67
N ASP A 99 -6.91 21.61 2.63
CA ASP A 99 -6.81 22.55 3.75
C ASP A 99 -6.54 23.97 3.24
N GLU A 100 -5.72 24.11 2.19
CA GLU A 100 -5.43 25.40 1.56
C GLU A 100 -6.62 25.97 0.80
N LEU A 101 -7.33 25.15 0.01
CA LEU A 101 -8.58 25.58 -0.65
C LEU A 101 -9.64 26.03 0.36
N ARG A 102 -9.70 25.39 1.53
CA ARG A 102 -10.60 25.79 2.63
C ARG A 102 -10.22 27.16 3.20
N ARG A 103 -8.93 27.46 3.33
CA ARG A 103 -8.47 28.80 3.75
C ARG A 103 -8.85 29.87 2.73
N GLN A 104 -8.53 29.64 1.45
CA GLN A 104 -8.87 30.58 0.36
C GLN A 104 -10.37 30.85 0.29
N LYS A 105 -11.20 29.82 0.51
CA LYS A 105 -12.65 29.96 0.61
C LYS A 105 -13.07 30.89 1.75
N ILE A 106 -12.48 30.76 2.93
CA ILE A 106 -12.80 31.61 4.09
C ILE A 106 -12.34 33.05 3.84
N GLU A 107 -11.12 33.23 3.33
CA GLU A 107 -10.55 34.55 3.04
C GLU A 107 -11.43 35.32 2.05
N SER A 108 -11.83 34.67 0.96
CA SER A 108 -12.72 35.31 -0.02
C SER A 108 -14.16 35.51 0.48
N GLU A 109 -14.62 34.77 1.50
CA GLU A 109 -15.93 35.00 2.15
C GLU A 109 -15.86 36.21 3.09
N ASN A 110 -14.69 36.49 3.68
CA ASN A 110 -14.50 37.62 4.57
C ASN A 110 -14.27 38.94 3.81
N GLU A 111 -13.58 38.92 2.67
CA GLU A 111 -13.38 40.11 1.82
C GLU A 111 -14.71 40.69 1.31
N GLU A 112 -15.69 39.83 1.00
CA GLU A 112 -17.03 40.21 0.53
C GLU A 112 -17.88 40.91 1.62
N ILE A 113 -17.50 40.78 2.90
CA ILE A 113 -18.17 41.43 4.05
C ILE A 113 -17.58 42.82 4.33
N THR A 114 -16.30 43.06 4.03
CA THR A 114 -15.60 44.31 4.32
C THR A 114 -15.73 45.40 3.25
N ASP A 115 -16.05 45.05 2.00
CA ASP A 115 -16.23 46.01 0.89
C ASP A 115 -17.70 46.45 0.69
N GLY A 116 -18.60 46.04 1.59
CA GLY A 116 -19.99 46.51 1.64
C GLY A 116 -20.16 47.70 2.57
N ASP A 117 -20.08 48.91 2.01
CA ASP A 117 -20.69 50.14 2.57
C ASP A 117 -22.18 49.93 2.93
#